data_AF-A0A8J8MJV4-F1
#
_entry.id   AF-A0A8J8MJV4-F1
#
_cell.length_a   1.000
_cell.length_b   1.000
_cell.length_c   1.000
_cell.angle_alpha   90.00
_cell.angle_beta   90.00
_cell.angle_gamma   90.00
#
_symmetry.space_group_name_H-M   'P 1'
#
loop_
_entity.id
_entity.type
_entity.pdbx_description
1 polymer ?
#
loop_
_entity_poly.entity_id
_entity_poly.type
_entity_poly.pdbx_seq_one_letter_code
_entity_poly.pdbx_strand_id
1 'polypeptide(L)'
;MYTTINQKKEKENVNANGYANYNNISDYYNIRSAMQLDEYKVHINFWQPTKKTIAPFDEWKSGHSLNWYQSYNAAKHDRHVNFSKANLDMLIHAIAGVYVILYAQFGVYTFNPYQEVQMYGDNDDGSIFGSDSIFSIMQPSWDENKKYNFDWENIKNDNEPINKYGF
;
A
#
# COMPACT_ATOMS: atom_id res chain seq x y z
N MET A 1 -7.39 -22.77 20.79
CA MET A 1 -8.77 -22.22 20.70
C MET A 1 -8.80 -20.71 20.35
N TYR A 2 -7.67 -20.09 19.97
CA TYR A 2 -7.58 -18.65 19.64
C TYR A 2 -7.45 -18.36 18.14
N THR A 3 -7.25 -19.38 17.30
CA THR A 3 -7.01 -19.20 15.85
C THR A 3 -8.30 -18.99 15.05
N THR A 4 -9.44 -19.46 15.55
CA THR A 4 -10.72 -19.42 14.82
C THR A 4 -11.43 -18.07 14.88
N ILE A 5 -11.11 -17.22 15.87
CA ILE A 5 -11.81 -15.94 16.10
C ILE A 5 -11.31 -14.85 15.14
N ASN A 6 -10.00 -14.84 14.82
CA ASN A 6 -9.42 -13.84 13.93
C ASN A 6 -9.82 -14.05 12.47
N GLN A 7 -9.94 -15.31 12.02
CA GLN A 7 -10.44 -15.63 10.68
C GLN A 7 -11.92 -15.25 10.46
N LYS A 8 -12.70 -15.17 11.54
CA LYS A 8 -14.12 -14.79 11.48
C LYS A 8 -14.29 -13.27 11.33
N LYS A 9 -13.45 -12.46 11.99
CA LYS A 9 -13.46 -10.99 11.85
C LYS A 9 -12.97 -10.51 10.49
N GLU A 10 -11.99 -11.19 9.88
CA GLU A 10 -11.56 -10.87 8.51
C GLU A 10 -12.66 -11.15 7.48
N LYS A 11 -13.45 -12.23 7.65
CA LYS A 11 -14.60 -12.52 6.79
C LYS A 11 -15.77 -11.56 6.96
N GLU A 12 -16.00 -11.05 8.16
CA GLU A 12 -17.09 -10.09 8.42
C GLU A 12 -16.81 -8.71 7.81
N ASN A 13 -15.55 -8.26 7.74
CA ASN A 13 -15.18 -7.01 7.07
C ASN A 13 -15.27 -7.07 5.53
N VAL A 14 -15.12 -8.26 4.93
CA VAL A 14 -15.22 -8.44 3.46
C VAL A 14 -16.67 -8.37 2.97
N ASN A 15 -17.63 -8.81 3.80
CA ASN A 15 -19.06 -8.76 3.46
C ASN A 15 -19.69 -7.37 3.67
N ALA A 16 -19.11 -6.51 4.49
CA ALA A 16 -19.60 -5.14 4.71
C ALA A 16 -19.53 -4.28 3.43
N ASN A 17 -18.67 -4.63 2.49
CA ASN A 17 -18.48 -3.90 1.22
C ASN A 17 -19.03 -4.62 -0.02
N GLY A 18 -19.79 -5.72 0.13
CA GLY A 18 -20.50 -6.37 -0.99
C GLY A 18 -19.62 -7.04 -2.06
N TYR A 19 -18.39 -7.45 -1.75
CA TYR A 19 -17.49 -8.07 -2.74
C TYR A 19 -17.75 -9.59 -2.86
N ALA A 20 -18.38 -10.00 -3.98
CA ALA A 20 -18.61 -11.40 -4.33
C ALA A 20 -17.46 -12.06 -5.11
N ASN A 21 -16.40 -11.33 -5.46
CA ASN A 21 -15.33 -11.80 -6.34
C ASN A 21 -13.93 -11.49 -5.80
N TYR A 22 -12.97 -12.35 -6.18
CA TYR A 22 -11.57 -12.31 -5.76
C TYR A 22 -10.95 -10.92 -5.78
N ASN A 23 -10.34 -10.54 -4.65
CA ASN A 23 -9.54 -9.32 -4.47
C ASN A 23 -8.56 -9.16 -5.64
N ASN A 24 -8.73 -8.11 -6.44
CA ASN A 24 -7.83 -7.78 -7.53
C ASN A 24 -7.24 -6.38 -7.32
N ILE A 25 -6.28 -5.98 -8.15
CA ILE A 25 -5.57 -4.70 -7.94
C ILE A 25 -6.50 -3.48 -7.97
N SER A 26 -7.69 -3.60 -8.56
CA SER A 26 -8.69 -2.52 -8.62
C SER A 26 -9.26 -2.19 -7.24
N ASP A 27 -9.28 -3.13 -6.29
CA ASP A 27 -9.74 -2.85 -4.93
C ASP A 27 -8.74 -1.90 -4.23
N TYR A 28 -7.45 -2.08 -4.49
CA TYR A 28 -6.41 -1.16 -4.04
C TYR A 28 -6.47 0.20 -4.77
N TYR A 29 -6.92 0.20 -6.03
CA TYR A 29 -7.17 1.45 -6.77
C TYR A 29 -8.28 2.28 -6.14
N ASN A 30 -9.34 1.64 -5.63
CA ASN A 30 -10.47 2.32 -4.99
C ASN A 30 -10.06 2.99 -3.68
N ILE A 31 -9.20 2.34 -2.88
CA ILE A 31 -8.69 2.93 -1.63
C ILE A 31 -7.49 3.86 -1.83
N ARG A 32 -7.00 4.02 -3.07
CA ARG A 32 -5.79 4.81 -3.37
C ARG A 32 -5.91 6.25 -2.89
N SER A 33 -7.09 6.85 -3.02
CA SER A 33 -7.38 8.24 -2.65
C SER A 33 -7.34 8.41 -1.14
N ALA A 34 -8.01 7.50 -0.42
CA ALA A 34 -8.07 7.48 1.03
C ALA A 34 -6.71 7.22 1.68
N MET A 35 -5.85 6.44 1.03
CA MET A 35 -4.52 6.07 1.53
C MET A 35 -3.38 6.82 0.85
N GLN A 36 -3.64 7.70 -0.13
CA GLN A 36 -2.65 8.39 -0.98
C GLN A 36 -1.58 7.45 -1.58
N LEU A 37 -1.97 6.23 -2.00
CA LEU A 37 -1.04 5.17 -2.41
C LEU A 37 -0.12 5.60 -3.57
N ASP A 38 -0.65 6.40 -4.50
CA ASP A 38 0.03 6.92 -5.68
C ASP A 38 1.02 8.06 -5.39
N GLU A 39 1.07 8.56 -4.16
CA GLU A 39 2.00 9.63 -3.76
C GLU A 39 3.23 9.12 -3.00
N TYR A 40 3.24 7.86 -2.55
CA TYR A 40 4.40 7.28 -1.88
C TYR A 40 5.57 7.01 -2.84
N LYS A 41 6.79 7.15 -2.30
CA LYS A 41 8.02 6.73 -2.99
C LYS A 41 8.87 5.88 -2.07
N VAL A 42 9.51 4.87 -2.64
CA VAL A 42 10.46 3.97 -1.95
C VAL A 42 11.85 4.22 -2.51
N HIS A 43 12.83 4.41 -1.64
CA HIS A 43 14.23 4.52 -2.02
C HIS A 43 14.99 3.25 -1.68
N ILE A 44 15.88 2.87 -2.60
CA ILE A 44 16.90 1.84 -2.43
C ILE A 44 18.23 2.57 -2.28
N ASN A 45 18.62 2.83 -1.03
CA ASN A 45 19.72 3.75 -0.71
C ASN A 45 21.10 3.21 -1.09
N PHE A 46 21.26 1.89 -1.17
CA PHE A 46 22.53 1.25 -1.56
C PHE A 46 22.72 1.17 -3.08
N TRP A 47 21.74 1.58 -3.89
CA TRP A 47 21.88 1.57 -5.35
C TRP A 47 22.91 2.61 -5.81
N GLN A 48 23.77 2.22 -6.75
CA GLN A 48 24.89 3.03 -7.22
C GLN A 48 24.75 3.37 -8.72
N PRO A 49 25.23 4.53 -9.18
CA PRO A 49 25.97 5.57 -8.44
C PRO A 49 25.07 6.51 -7.61
N THR A 50 23.76 6.42 -7.79
CA THR A 50 22.75 7.21 -7.06
C THR A 50 21.66 6.30 -6.55
N LYS A 51 21.07 6.65 -5.39
CA LYS A 51 19.91 5.92 -4.85
C LYS A 51 18.82 5.76 -5.91
N LYS A 52 18.19 4.59 -5.94
CA LYS A 52 17.08 4.30 -6.86
C LYS A 52 15.77 4.66 -6.17
N THR A 53 14.93 5.45 -6.83
CA THR A 53 13.60 5.85 -6.33
C THR A 53 12.52 5.14 -7.14
N ILE A 54 11.55 4.56 -6.45
CA ILE A 54 10.45 3.79 -7.03
C ILE A 54 9.13 4.35 -6.55
N ALA A 55 8.21 4.65 -7.46
CA ALA A 55 6.85 5.07 -7.15
C ALA A 55 5.88 4.02 -7.70
N PRO A 56 5.60 2.95 -6.93
CA PRO A 56 4.98 1.72 -7.46
C PRO A 56 3.52 1.92 -7.92
N PHE A 57 2.89 3.01 -7.51
CA PHE A 57 1.49 3.32 -7.81
C PHE A 57 1.31 4.64 -8.58
N ASP A 58 2.38 5.31 -9.01
CA ASP A 58 2.29 6.64 -9.66
C ASP A 58 1.49 6.62 -10.98
N GLU A 59 1.50 5.49 -11.71
CA GLU A 59 0.72 5.31 -12.94
C GLU A 59 -0.80 5.41 -12.69
N TRP A 60 -1.28 5.26 -11.45
CA TRP A 60 -2.68 5.46 -11.10
C TRP A 60 -3.14 6.92 -11.10
N LYS A 61 -2.22 7.88 -11.19
CA LYS A 61 -2.57 9.29 -11.40
C LYS A 61 -3.10 9.57 -12.79
N SER A 62 -2.66 8.78 -13.77
CA SER A 62 -3.01 8.95 -15.18
C SER A 62 -3.88 7.82 -15.75
N GLY A 63 -4.18 6.78 -14.96
CA GLY A 63 -5.03 5.68 -15.38
C GLY A 63 -5.38 4.71 -14.25
N HIS A 64 -5.75 3.48 -14.60
CA HIS A 64 -6.12 2.42 -13.64
C HIS A 64 -5.15 1.22 -13.66
N SER A 65 -4.12 1.28 -14.51
CA SER A 65 -3.21 0.17 -14.75
C SER A 65 -1.83 0.45 -14.16
N LEU A 66 -1.18 -0.61 -13.69
CA LEU A 66 0.22 -0.59 -13.28
C LEU A 66 1.01 -1.53 -14.18
N ASN A 67 2.08 -1.05 -14.80
CA ASN A 67 2.92 -1.81 -15.70
C ASN A 67 3.54 -3.03 -15.01
N TRP A 68 3.99 -2.89 -13.75
CA TRP A 68 4.54 -4.01 -12.99
C TRP A 68 3.49 -5.10 -12.73
N TYR A 69 2.24 -4.71 -12.47
CA TYR A 69 1.14 -5.64 -12.25
C TYR A 69 0.70 -6.32 -13.54
N GLN A 70 0.62 -5.57 -14.64
CA GLN A 70 0.34 -6.13 -15.97
C GLN A 70 1.44 -7.11 -16.41
N SER A 71 2.71 -6.76 -16.19
CA SER A 71 3.85 -7.63 -16.48
C SER A 71 3.83 -8.92 -15.65
N TYR A 72 3.52 -8.81 -14.35
CA TYR A 72 3.29 -9.97 -13.49
C TYR A 72 2.17 -10.88 -14.03
N ASN A 73 1.00 -10.31 -14.34
CA ASN A 73 -0.14 -11.08 -14.85
C ASN A 73 0.19 -11.73 -16.20
N ALA A 74 0.86 -11.03 -17.11
CA ALA A 74 1.27 -11.58 -18.39
C ALA A 74 2.22 -12.78 -18.22
N ALA A 75 3.23 -12.66 -17.36
CA ALA A 75 4.16 -13.75 -17.06
C ALA A 75 3.50 -14.93 -16.30
N LYS A 76 2.49 -14.66 -15.47
CA LYS A 76 1.69 -15.68 -14.76
C LYS A 76 0.84 -16.50 -15.72
N HIS A 77 0.19 -15.86 -16.70
CA HIS A 77 -0.72 -16.54 -17.63
C HIS A 77 -0.02 -17.17 -18.83
N ASP A 78 1.06 -16.57 -19.33
CA ASP A 78 1.82 -17.10 -20.46
C ASP A 78 3.32 -16.82 -20.28
N ARG A 79 3.94 -17.66 -19.44
CA ARG A 79 5.36 -17.57 -19.11
C ARG A 79 6.25 -17.80 -20.33
N HIS A 80 5.86 -18.68 -21.26
CA HIS A 80 6.70 -19.04 -22.40
C HIS A 80 6.95 -17.83 -23.31
N VAL A 81 5.93 -17.00 -23.52
CA VAL A 81 6.05 -15.78 -24.34
C VAL A 81 6.51 -14.57 -23.51
N ASN A 82 6.09 -14.46 -22.25
CA ASN A 82 6.27 -13.25 -21.45
C ASN A 82 7.40 -13.33 -20.41
N PHE A 83 8.28 -14.34 -20.46
CA PHE A 83 9.38 -14.48 -19.51
C PHE A 83 10.25 -13.22 -19.39
N SER A 84 10.50 -12.52 -20.51
CA SER A 84 11.27 -11.27 -20.54
C SER A 84 10.64 -10.12 -19.74
N LYS A 85 9.32 -10.16 -19.49
CA LYS A 85 8.62 -9.20 -18.64
C LYS A 85 8.87 -9.44 -17.14
N ALA A 86 9.27 -10.65 -16.75
CA ALA A 86 9.64 -11.00 -15.37
C ALA A 86 11.10 -10.57 -15.08
N ASN A 87 11.37 -9.28 -15.16
CA ASN A 87 12.71 -8.71 -14.94
C ASN A 87 12.85 -8.07 -13.55
N LEU A 88 14.09 -7.75 -13.19
CA LEU A 88 14.44 -7.16 -11.89
C LEU A 88 13.70 -5.84 -11.62
N ASP A 89 13.46 -5.04 -12.67
CA ASP A 89 12.77 -3.76 -12.51
C ASP A 89 11.30 -3.96 -12.10
N MET A 90 10.59 -4.89 -12.76
CA MET A 90 9.20 -5.24 -12.38
C MET A 90 9.13 -5.86 -10.98
N LEU A 91 10.13 -6.67 -10.61
CA LEU A 91 10.23 -7.25 -9.28
C LEU A 91 10.39 -6.16 -8.20
N ILE A 92 11.28 -5.18 -8.44
CA ILE A 92 11.51 -4.08 -7.50
C ILE A 92 10.23 -3.23 -7.34
N HIS A 93 9.50 -2.95 -8.43
CA HIS A 93 8.21 -2.24 -8.35
C HIS A 93 7.16 -3.03 -7.56
N ALA A 94 7.08 -4.35 -7.77
CA ALA A 94 6.14 -5.20 -7.02
C ALA A 94 6.46 -5.23 -5.51
N ILE A 95 7.74 -5.38 -5.14
CA ILE A 95 8.18 -5.35 -3.74
C ILE A 95 7.90 -3.98 -3.12
N ALA A 96 8.23 -2.90 -3.82
CA ALA A 96 7.93 -1.54 -3.37
C ALA A 96 6.42 -1.33 -3.19
N GLY A 97 5.58 -1.86 -4.07
CA GLY A 97 4.12 -1.79 -3.96
C GLY A 97 3.59 -2.47 -2.70
N VAL A 98 4.08 -3.68 -2.39
CA VAL A 98 3.74 -4.37 -1.14
C VAL A 98 4.20 -3.57 0.07
N TYR A 99 5.42 -3.04 0.05
CA TYR A 99 5.97 -2.24 1.13
C TYR A 99 5.14 -0.96 1.38
N VAL A 100 4.74 -0.26 0.31
CA VAL A 100 3.87 0.92 0.41
C VAL A 100 2.49 0.55 0.98
N ILE A 101 1.85 -0.54 0.54
CA ILE A 101 0.55 -0.96 1.08
C ILE A 101 0.65 -1.23 2.59
N LEU A 102 1.67 -1.98 3.00
CA LEU A 102 1.88 -2.28 4.41
C LEU A 102 2.14 -1.00 5.21
N TYR A 103 3.00 -0.11 4.71
CA TYR A 103 3.32 1.14 5.38
C TYR A 103 2.11 2.10 5.44
N ALA A 104 1.33 2.21 4.38
CA ALA A 104 0.15 3.05 4.36
C ALA A 104 -0.90 2.57 5.39
N GLN A 105 -0.95 1.26 5.67
CA GLN A 105 -1.87 0.68 6.64
C GLN A 105 -1.34 0.72 8.09
N PHE A 106 -0.05 0.45 8.29
CA PHE A 106 0.53 0.23 9.63
C PHE A 106 1.60 1.26 10.02
N GLY A 107 1.95 2.20 9.15
CA GLY A 107 3.02 3.17 9.37
C GLY A 107 4.34 2.50 9.71
N VAL A 108 5.06 3.08 10.68
CA VAL A 108 6.38 2.57 11.11
C VAL A 108 6.34 1.14 11.67
N TYR A 109 5.18 0.65 12.10
CA TYR A 109 5.02 -0.74 12.55
C TYR A 109 5.21 -1.77 11.43
N THR A 110 5.20 -1.34 10.16
CA THR A 110 5.59 -2.19 9.02
C THR A 110 7.03 -2.69 9.14
N PHE A 111 7.92 -1.93 9.79
CA PHE A 111 9.35 -2.29 9.87
C PHE A 111 9.58 -3.41 10.89
N ASN A 112 8.84 -3.39 12.00
CA ASN A 112 8.97 -4.42 13.02
C ASN A 112 7.61 -4.71 13.71
N PRO A 113 6.75 -5.54 13.12
CA PRO A 113 5.39 -5.75 13.62
C PRO A 113 5.34 -6.50 14.97
N TYR A 114 6.46 -7.04 15.46
CA TYR A 114 6.53 -7.83 16.68
C TYR A 114 7.29 -7.13 17.83
N GLN A 115 7.76 -5.90 17.63
CA GLN A 115 8.43 -5.13 18.67
C GLN A 115 7.51 -4.06 19.29
N GLU A 116 7.54 -3.98 20.62
CA GLU A 116 6.79 -2.98 21.39
C GLU A 116 7.35 -1.56 21.20
N VAL A 117 8.66 -1.44 20.98
CA VAL A 117 9.33 -0.16 20.72
C VAL A 117 9.75 -0.11 19.25
N GLN A 118 9.25 0.89 18.53
CA GLN A 118 9.62 1.13 17.14
C GLN A 118 10.82 2.08 17.08
N MET A 119 11.90 1.64 16.45
CA MET A 119 13.03 2.49 16.09
C MET A 119 13.02 2.68 14.57
N TYR A 120 12.84 3.92 14.14
CA TYR A 120 13.05 4.34 12.77
C TYR A 120 13.96 5.56 12.75
N GLY A 121 14.71 5.72 11.67
CA GLY A 121 15.47 6.93 11.37
C GLY A 121 14.84 7.67 10.20
N ASP A 122 15.30 8.89 9.98
CA ASP A 122 15.00 9.72 8.82
C ASP A 122 16.29 10.09 8.08
N ASN A 123 16.16 10.28 6.77
CA ASN A 123 17.22 10.81 5.92
C ASN A 123 17.00 12.32 5.71
N ASP A 124 18.03 13.03 5.25
CA ASP A 124 17.96 14.48 4.97
C ASP A 124 16.85 14.88 3.97
N ASP A 125 16.36 13.95 3.16
CA ASP A 125 15.26 14.17 2.22
C ASP A 125 13.87 13.95 2.84
N GLY A 126 13.78 13.66 4.14
CA GLY A 126 12.56 13.37 4.87
C GLY A 126 12.02 11.95 4.67
N SER A 127 12.72 11.08 3.94
CA SER A 127 12.35 9.67 3.86
C SER A 127 12.75 8.94 5.14
N ILE A 128 11.87 8.07 5.63
CA ILE A 128 12.12 7.31 6.87
C ILE A 128 12.52 5.87 6.58
N PHE A 129 13.21 5.22 7.50
CA PHE A 129 13.65 3.84 7.36
C PHE A 129 13.71 3.13 8.70
N GLY A 130 13.46 1.82 8.70
CA GLY A 130 13.78 0.94 9.83
C GLY A 130 15.28 0.61 9.81
N SER A 131 15.89 0.39 10.99
CA SER A 131 17.32 0.11 11.13
C SER A 131 17.82 -1.05 10.26
N ASP A 132 16.99 -2.09 10.09
CA ASP A 132 17.32 -3.29 9.30
C ASP A 132 16.70 -3.28 7.91
N SER A 133 16.05 -2.18 7.52
CA SER A 133 15.42 -2.07 6.21
C SER A 133 16.43 -1.63 5.16
N ILE A 134 16.41 -2.32 4.03
CA ILE A 134 17.15 -1.89 2.83
C ILE A 134 16.40 -0.80 2.04
N PHE A 135 15.19 -0.46 2.49
CA PHE A 135 14.31 0.53 1.90
C PHE A 135 14.17 1.73 2.83
N SER A 136 14.08 2.93 2.26
CA SER A 136 13.45 4.06 2.94
C SER A 136 12.18 4.47 2.21
N ILE A 137 11.25 5.09 2.91
CA ILE A 137 9.95 5.51 2.36
C ILE A 137 9.76 7.01 2.54
N MET A 138 9.44 7.68 1.44
CA MET A 138 8.99 9.05 1.42
C MET A 138 7.46 9.05 1.44
N GLN A 139 6.91 9.68 2.46
CA GLN A 139 5.48 9.76 2.73
C GLN A 139 4.84 10.91 1.95
N PRO A 140 3.55 10.81 1.64
CA PRO A 140 2.84 11.90 1.01
C PRO A 140 2.55 13.03 2.00
N SER A 141 2.30 14.21 1.47
CA SER A 141 1.88 15.35 2.29
C SER A 141 0.36 15.33 2.46
N TRP A 142 -0.08 15.16 3.70
CA TRP A 142 -1.50 15.17 4.05
C TRP A 142 -2.00 16.60 4.26
N ASP A 143 -2.83 17.07 3.34
CA ASP A 143 -3.63 18.27 3.53
C ASP A 143 -4.58 18.07 4.72
N GLU A 144 -4.52 18.96 5.72
CA GLU A 144 -5.34 18.88 6.92
C GLU A 144 -6.84 18.86 6.60
N ASN A 145 -7.26 19.53 5.53
CA ASN A 145 -8.66 19.56 5.10
C ASN A 145 -9.15 18.22 4.52
N LYS A 146 -8.23 17.35 4.10
CA LYS A 146 -8.54 16.02 3.57
C LYS A 146 -8.47 14.92 4.62
N LYS A 147 -7.97 15.23 5.82
CA LYS A 147 -7.93 14.26 6.92
C LYS A 147 -9.36 13.99 7.40
N TYR A 148 -9.65 12.71 7.61
CA TYR A 148 -10.91 12.29 8.20
C TYR A 148 -11.05 12.86 9.61
N ASN A 149 -12.18 13.50 9.91
CA ASN A 149 -12.51 13.88 11.28
C ASN A 149 -13.32 12.75 11.93
N PHE A 150 -12.72 12.00 12.85
CA PHE A 150 -13.40 10.91 13.55
C PHE A 150 -14.17 11.43 14.76
N ASP A 151 -15.47 11.69 14.53
CA ASP A 151 -16.42 12.09 15.56
C ASP A 151 -17.42 10.95 15.84
N TRP A 152 -17.05 10.07 16.77
CA TRP A 152 -17.84 8.91 17.13
C TRP A 152 -19.27 9.23 17.58
N GLU A 153 -19.47 10.37 18.24
CA GLU A 153 -20.78 10.76 18.77
C GLU A 153 -21.77 11.05 17.64
N ASN A 154 -21.28 11.61 16.53
CA ASN A 154 -22.06 11.88 15.32
C ASN A 154 -22.22 10.65 14.42
N ILE A 155 -21.24 9.75 14.40
CA ILE A 155 -21.20 8.58 13.51
C ILE A 155 -22.07 7.43 14.03
N LYS A 156 -22.15 7.22 15.35
CA LYS A 156 -22.79 6.01 15.94
C LYS A 156 -24.29 5.87 15.65
N ASN A 157 -24.97 6.96 15.31
CA ASN A 157 -26.41 7.00 15.03
C ASN A 157 -26.73 7.28 13.54
N ASP A 158 -25.70 7.39 12.70
CA ASP A 158 -25.89 7.56 11.27
C ASP A 158 -26.27 6.23 10.62
N ASN A 159 -27.27 6.24 9.74
CA ASN A 159 -27.70 5.04 9.03
C ASN A 159 -26.75 4.70 7.87
N GLU A 160 -25.98 5.66 7.36
CA GLU A 160 -25.01 5.47 6.29
C GLU A 160 -23.71 6.26 6.51
N PRO A 161 -22.97 5.99 7.61
CA PRO A 161 -21.81 6.79 8.02
C PRO A 161 -20.66 6.78 7.01
N ILE A 162 -20.63 5.75 6.15
CA ILE A 162 -19.55 5.51 5.19
C ILE A 162 -19.82 6.24 3.85
N ASN A 163 -21.08 6.41 3.47
CA ASN A 163 -21.46 6.99 2.16
C ASN A 163 -21.12 8.48 2.00
N LYS A 164 -20.78 9.16 3.11
CA LYS A 164 -20.34 10.56 3.12
C LYS A 164 -18.93 10.77 2.58
N TYR A 165 -18.17 9.70 2.44
CA TYR A 165 -16.78 9.74 1.99
C TYR A 165 -16.72 9.19 0.57
N GLY A 166 -16.36 10.04 -0.40
CA GLY A 166 -16.21 9.63 -1.80
C GLY A 166 -14.92 8.85 -1.98
N PHE A 167 -15.01 7.53 -1.98
CA PHE A 167 -13.90 6.63 -2.33
C PHE A 167 -13.81 6.47 -3.84
#